data_AF-A0A7I9VC68-F1
#
_entry.id   AF-A0A7I9VC68-F1
#
_cell.length_a   1.000
_cell.length_b   1.000
_cell.length_c   1.000
_cell.angle_alpha   90.00
_cell.angle_beta   90.00
_cell.angle_gamma   90.00
#
_symmetry.space_group_name_H-M   'P 1'
#
loop_
_entity.id
_entity.type
_entity.pdbx_description
1 polymer ?
#
loop_
_entity_poly.entity_id
_entity_poly.type
_entity_poly.pdbx_seq_one_letter_code
_entity_poly.pdbx_strand_id
1 'polypeptide(L)'
;MIAFRTAALAAVAAASLLVAGCAEQSATTEPTQAQQSLHAPIRAASNEPSAPVAVMIDGQSAPTDAVATDAEGTLLPPTDVSRLGWWVDSSLPGSGAGTVVVVGHVDDADQGVGYAARFAHLPAGDTVDVRTANGRRVEYRVTRVVDAQKDGTGADAVPFDELNRQTGPETLALVTCGGPFIGPPLGYRDNIIVFATPI
;
A
#
# COMPACT_ATOMS: atom_id res chain seq x y z
N MET A 1 -35.83 -15.19 94.09
CA MET A 1 -35.74 -15.67 92.68
C MET A 1 -37.13 -15.56 92.08
N ILE A 2 -37.25 -15.36 90.76
CA ILE A 2 -38.43 -14.87 90.00
C ILE A 2 -38.37 -13.33 89.90
N ALA A 3 -37.81 -12.67 88.88
CA ALA A 3 -37.81 -12.82 87.41
C ALA A 3 -39.03 -12.18 86.71
N PHE A 4 -38.68 -11.31 85.75
CA PHE A 4 -39.40 -10.76 84.60
C PHE A 4 -40.33 -9.55 84.72
N ARG A 5 -39.98 -8.59 83.85
CA ARG A 5 -40.52 -7.26 83.55
C ARG A 5 -41.55 -7.34 82.40
N THR A 6 -42.17 -6.18 82.15
CA THR A 6 -42.88 -5.72 80.93
C THR A 6 -44.39 -6.00 80.94
N ALA A 7 -45.30 -5.14 80.46
CA ALA A 7 -45.20 -4.06 79.47
C ALA A 7 -46.39 -3.07 79.56
N ALA A 8 -46.37 -2.06 78.69
CA ALA A 8 -47.53 -1.40 78.02
C ALA A 8 -48.39 -0.41 78.84
N LEU A 9 -48.90 0.70 78.30
CA LEU A 9 -49.04 1.18 76.92
C LEU A 9 -49.20 2.72 76.95
N ALA A 10 -48.56 3.44 76.04
CA ALA A 10 -48.83 4.85 75.77
C ALA A 10 -49.82 4.99 74.60
N ALA A 11 -50.69 5.98 74.63
CA ALA A 11 -51.65 6.29 73.57
C ALA A 11 -51.71 7.79 73.28
N VAL A 12 -52.20 8.08 72.06
CA VAL A 12 -52.69 9.36 71.51
C VAL A 12 -51.62 10.19 70.77
N ALA A 13 -51.51 10.05 69.43
CA ALA A 13 -52.23 10.73 68.32
C ALA A 13 -51.76 12.20 68.11
N ALA A 14 -51.01 12.49 67.03
CA ALA A 14 -51.45 13.05 65.74
C ALA A 14 -52.00 14.50 65.87
N ALA A 15 -51.64 15.52 65.08
CA ALA A 15 -50.92 15.67 63.82
C ALA A 15 -50.57 17.17 63.67
N SER A 16 -49.62 17.54 62.80
CA SER A 16 -49.58 18.89 62.21
C SER A 16 -48.81 18.87 60.88
N LEU A 17 -49.54 19.19 59.82
CA LEU A 17 -49.09 19.37 58.44
C LEU A 17 -48.25 20.65 58.32
N LEU A 18 -47.07 20.56 57.71
CA LEU A 18 -46.38 21.70 57.10
C LEU A 18 -45.89 21.27 55.71
N VAL A 19 -46.60 21.74 54.68
CA VAL A 19 -46.21 21.59 53.28
C VAL A 19 -45.23 22.71 52.95
N ALA A 20 -43.93 22.39 52.99
CA ALA A 20 -42.90 23.24 52.41
C ALA A 20 -42.76 22.86 50.93
N GLY A 21 -43.32 23.67 50.05
CA GLY A 21 -43.13 23.54 48.60
C GLY A 21 -41.70 23.96 48.23
N CYS A 22 -40.86 22.99 47.89
CA CYS A 22 -39.67 23.24 47.08
C CYS A 22 -40.12 23.31 45.62
N ALA A 23 -40.00 24.49 45.02
CA ALA A 23 -40.08 24.62 43.57
C ALA A 23 -38.77 24.09 42.98
N GLU A 24 -38.74 22.83 42.57
CA GLU A 24 -37.65 22.30 41.76
C GLU A 24 -37.79 22.79 40.33
N GLN A 25 -36.90 23.71 39.97
CA GLN A 25 -36.72 24.19 38.62
C GLN A 25 -36.21 23.02 37.77
N SER A 26 -37.12 22.33 37.09
CA SER A 26 -36.77 21.32 36.09
C SER A 26 -36.13 22.04 34.91
N ALA A 27 -34.79 22.13 34.93
CA ALA A 27 -34.02 22.41 33.74
C ALA A 27 -34.29 21.27 32.75
N THR A 28 -35.08 21.58 31.73
CA THR A 28 -35.26 20.69 30.58
C THR A 28 -33.94 20.71 29.83
N THR A 29 -33.07 19.72 30.09
CA THR A 29 -31.92 19.46 29.24
C THR A 29 -32.48 18.93 27.93
N GLU A 30 -32.64 19.78 26.91
CA GLU A 30 -32.80 19.30 25.54
C GLU A 30 -31.58 18.45 25.19
N PRO A 31 -31.70 17.13 24.98
CA PRO A 31 -30.71 16.47 24.16
C PRO A 31 -31.07 16.78 22.71
N THR A 32 -30.12 16.60 21.79
CA THR A 32 -30.34 16.52 20.32
C THR A 32 -30.09 17.77 19.49
N GLN A 33 -29.04 18.53 19.76
CA GLN A 33 -28.37 19.34 18.71
C GLN A 33 -26.90 18.93 18.47
N ALA A 34 -26.21 18.38 19.48
CA ALA A 34 -24.78 18.07 19.37
C ALA A 34 -24.41 16.94 18.39
N GLN A 35 -25.39 16.16 17.90
CA GLN A 35 -25.16 15.03 16.97
C GLN A 35 -25.55 15.34 15.52
N GLN A 36 -26.14 16.51 15.24
CA GLN A 36 -26.55 16.89 13.88
C GLN A 36 -25.40 17.47 13.04
N SER A 37 -24.24 17.74 13.66
CA SER A 37 -23.04 18.29 13.02
C SER A 37 -21.88 17.30 12.99
N LEU A 38 -22.15 16.00 12.88
CA LEU A 38 -21.08 15.04 12.60
C LEU A 38 -20.64 15.20 11.15
N HIS A 39 -19.35 15.43 10.95
CA HIS A 39 -18.76 15.47 9.61
C HIS A 39 -19.03 14.14 8.91
N ALA A 40 -19.17 14.17 7.58
CA ALA A 40 -19.27 12.94 6.80
C ALA A 40 -18.17 11.96 7.24
N PRO A 41 -18.47 10.67 7.42
CA PRO A 41 -17.48 9.71 7.87
C PRO A 41 -16.28 9.78 6.91
N ILE A 42 -15.12 10.14 7.46
CA ILE A 42 -13.86 10.05 6.73
C ILE A 42 -13.68 8.55 6.45
N ARG A 43 -13.88 8.13 5.21
CA ARG A 43 -13.38 6.83 4.77
C ARG A 43 -11.86 6.92 4.87
N ALA A 44 -11.28 6.25 5.85
CA ALA A 44 -9.88 5.88 5.76
C ALA A 44 -9.77 5.01 4.50
N ALA A 45 -9.18 5.55 3.43
CA ALA A 45 -8.58 4.68 2.44
C ALA A 45 -7.46 3.99 3.19
N SER A 46 -7.69 2.76 3.63
CA SER A 46 -6.60 1.97 4.14
C SER A 46 -5.67 1.75 2.95
N ASN A 47 -4.52 2.43 2.97
CA ASN A 47 -3.37 2.02 2.20
C ASN A 47 -3.02 0.67 2.81
N GLU A 48 -3.54 -0.41 2.22
CA GLU A 48 -3.19 -1.80 2.58
C GLU A 48 -2.17 -2.26 1.55
N PRO A 49 -0.91 -1.76 1.62
CA PRO A 49 0.13 -2.21 0.74
C PRO A 49 0.32 -3.71 0.93
N SER A 50 0.56 -4.41 -0.17
CA SER A 50 0.72 -5.86 -0.14
C SER A 50 1.58 -6.28 -1.32
N ALA A 51 2.31 -7.39 -1.14
CA ALA A 51 3.26 -7.86 -2.15
C ALA A 51 2.55 -8.05 -3.50
N PRO A 52 3.16 -7.61 -4.62
CA PRO A 52 2.63 -7.89 -5.94
C PRO A 52 2.70 -9.39 -6.22
N VAL A 53 1.64 -9.93 -6.79
CA VAL A 53 1.55 -11.33 -7.23
C VAL A 53 1.41 -11.46 -8.73
N ALA A 54 1.02 -10.38 -9.41
CA ALA A 54 1.03 -10.30 -10.87
C ALA A 54 1.08 -8.85 -11.36
N VAL A 55 1.69 -8.66 -12.52
CA VAL A 55 1.61 -7.41 -13.31
C VAL A 55 0.81 -7.70 -14.57
N MET A 56 -0.01 -6.74 -15.01
CA MET A 56 -0.76 -6.80 -16.26
C MET A 56 -0.52 -5.57 -17.13
N ILE A 57 -0.27 -5.82 -18.40
CA ILE A 57 -0.06 -4.82 -19.46
C ILE A 57 -0.87 -5.29 -20.68
N ASP A 58 -1.69 -4.41 -21.24
CA ASP A 58 -2.53 -4.70 -22.41
C ASP A 58 -3.37 -5.99 -22.29
N GLY A 59 -3.90 -6.25 -21.09
CA GLY A 59 -4.73 -7.42 -20.80
C GLY A 59 -3.99 -8.75 -20.69
N GLN A 60 -2.66 -8.78 -20.87
CA GLN A 60 -1.83 -9.94 -20.60
C GLN A 60 -1.23 -9.83 -19.21
N SER A 61 -0.98 -10.97 -18.55
CA SER A 61 -0.53 -11.02 -17.16
C SER A 61 0.72 -11.88 -17.01
N ALA A 62 1.64 -11.44 -16.14
CA ALA A 62 2.75 -12.24 -15.66
C ALA A 62 2.70 -12.38 -14.13
N PRO A 63 2.91 -13.59 -13.58
CA PRO A 63 3.13 -13.78 -12.16
C PRO A 63 4.37 -13.01 -11.67
N THR A 64 4.35 -12.59 -10.42
CA THR A 64 5.45 -11.88 -9.78
C THR A 64 5.99 -12.67 -8.59
N ASP A 65 7.30 -12.89 -8.59
CA ASP A 65 8.04 -13.56 -7.51
C ASP A 65 8.75 -12.52 -6.63
N ALA A 66 8.93 -12.84 -5.35
CA ALA A 66 9.81 -12.07 -4.49
C ALA A 66 11.27 -12.38 -4.85
N VAL A 67 12.05 -11.35 -5.17
CA VAL A 67 13.49 -11.44 -5.46
C VAL A 67 14.27 -10.45 -4.60
N ALA A 68 15.52 -10.78 -4.29
CA ALA A 68 16.42 -9.93 -3.51
C ALA A 68 17.72 -9.72 -4.28
N THR A 69 18.46 -8.68 -3.91
CA THR A 69 19.83 -8.51 -4.37
C THR A 69 20.73 -9.59 -3.77
N ASP A 70 21.72 -10.05 -4.53
CA ASP A 70 22.80 -10.88 -3.99
C ASP A 70 23.77 -10.07 -3.11
N ALA A 71 24.85 -10.72 -2.62
CA ALA A 71 25.83 -10.10 -1.73
C ALA A 71 26.62 -8.98 -2.42
N GLU A 72 26.67 -9.01 -3.76
CA GLU A 72 27.33 -8.04 -4.61
C GLU A 72 26.40 -6.89 -5.01
N GLY A 73 25.13 -6.93 -4.60
CA GLY A 73 24.12 -5.90 -4.89
C GLY A 73 23.43 -6.08 -6.25
N THR A 74 23.57 -7.24 -6.89
CA THR A 74 22.94 -7.54 -8.17
C THR A 74 21.51 -8.02 -7.96
N LEU A 75 20.56 -7.38 -8.63
CA LEU A 75 19.17 -7.81 -8.67
C LEU A 75 18.90 -8.61 -9.96
N LEU A 76 18.61 -9.90 -9.82
CA LEU A 76 18.28 -10.78 -10.95
C LEU A 76 16.77 -11.07 -11.00
N PRO A 77 16.15 -11.02 -12.19
CA PRO A 77 14.79 -11.51 -12.37
C PRO A 77 14.72 -13.04 -12.26
N PRO A 78 13.52 -13.63 -12.12
CA PRO A 78 13.33 -15.08 -12.16
C PRO A 78 13.82 -15.68 -13.48
N THR A 79 14.36 -16.91 -13.42
CA THR A 79 14.89 -17.62 -14.61
C THR A 79 13.84 -17.91 -15.68
N ASP A 80 12.57 -18.07 -15.28
CA ASP A 80 11.45 -18.23 -16.22
C ASP A 80 11.11 -16.87 -16.82
N VAL A 81 11.34 -16.71 -18.14
CA VAL A 81 11.15 -15.42 -18.84
C VAL A 81 9.69 -14.95 -18.88
N SER A 82 8.73 -15.82 -18.57
CA SER A 82 7.31 -15.47 -18.47
C SER A 82 6.94 -14.83 -17.13
N ARG A 83 7.85 -14.85 -16.14
CA ARG A 83 7.65 -14.33 -14.78
C ARG A 83 8.43 -13.04 -14.56
N LEU A 84 8.00 -12.29 -13.56
CA LEU A 84 8.63 -11.05 -13.11
C LEU A 84 9.12 -11.20 -11.68
N GLY A 85 10.12 -10.42 -11.29
CA GLY A 85 10.60 -10.33 -9.91
C GLY A 85 10.25 -8.97 -9.31
N TRP A 86 9.57 -8.95 -8.16
CA TRP A 86 9.48 -7.76 -7.32
C TRP A 86 10.63 -7.75 -6.32
N TRP A 87 11.36 -6.64 -6.26
CA TRP A 87 12.47 -6.49 -5.33
C TRP A 87 11.96 -6.26 -3.91
N VAL A 88 12.25 -7.19 -3.01
CA VAL A 88 11.69 -7.21 -1.65
C VAL A 88 12.08 -6.02 -0.78
N ASP A 89 13.19 -5.35 -1.08
CA ASP A 89 13.62 -4.15 -0.35
C ASP A 89 13.05 -2.86 -0.97
N SER A 90 12.32 -2.96 -2.08
CA SER A 90 11.58 -1.84 -2.66
C SER A 90 10.25 -1.63 -1.93
N SER A 91 9.59 -0.50 -2.21
CA SER A 91 8.27 -0.22 -1.64
C SER A 91 7.21 -1.22 -2.13
N LEU A 92 6.10 -1.27 -1.40
CA LEU A 92 4.94 -2.09 -1.76
C LEU A 92 3.93 -1.28 -2.59
N PRO A 93 3.26 -1.89 -3.59
CA PRO A 93 2.16 -1.25 -4.29
C PRO A 93 1.07 -0.75 -3.35
N GLY A 94 0.60 0.49 -3.54
CA GLY A 94 -0.44 1.12 -2.73
C GLY A 94 0.04 1.60 -1.35
N SER A 95 1.34 1.70 -1.12
CA SER A 95 1.92 2.29 0.10
C SER A 95 1.68 3.81 0.19
N GLY A 96 1.50 4.47 -0.96
CA GLY A 96 1.49 5.92 -1.11
C GLY A 96 2.89 6.56 -1.11
N ALA A 97 3.96 5.78 -0.97
CA ALA A 97 5.32 6.32 -0.93
C ALA A 97 6.41 5.38 -1.45
N GLY A 98 7.53 5.99 -1.87
CA GLY A 98 8.73 5.27 -2.34
C GLY A 98 8.58 4.65 -3.73
N THR A 99 9.55 3.83 -4.12
CA THR A 99 9.59 3.18 -5.43
C THR A 99 9.36 1.69 -5.29
N VAL A 100 8.37 1.15 -5.99
CA VAL A 100 8.13 -0.28 -6.20
C VAL A 100 8.95 -0.71 -7.42
N VAL A 101 9.86 -1.68 -7.26
CA VAL A 101 10.73 -2.12 -8.37
C VAL A 101 10.33 -3.52 -8.81
N VAL A 102 10.05 -3.67 -10.11
CA VAL A 102 9.76 -4.95 -10.76
C VAL A 102 10.71 -5.16 -11.93
N VAL A 103 11.39 -6.31 -11.96
CA VAL A 103 12.38 -6.71 -12.97
C VAL A 103 11.88 -7.89 -13.81
N GLY A 104 12.34 -8.00 -15.05
CA GLY A 104 12.10 -9.18 -15.87
C GLY A 104 13.01 -9.28 -17.08
N HIS A 105 13.15 -10.50 -17.63
CA HIS A 105 13.92 -10.75 -18.84
C HIS A 105 13.20 -10.22 -20.09
N VAL A 106 13.96 -9.55 -20.97
CA VAL A 106 13.48 -9.16 -22.30
C VAL A 106 13.33 -10.40 -23.18
N ASP A 107 14.29 -11.31 -23.11
CA ASP A 107 14.31 -12.60 -23.78
C ASP A 107 15.32 -13.55 -23.12
N ASP A 108 15.33 -14.78 -23.60
CA ASP A 108 16.31 -15.81 -23.33
C ASP A 108 16.53 -16.65 -24.60
N ALA A 109 17.74 -17.22 -24.73
CA ALA A 109 18.12 -17.98 -25.92
C ALA A 109 17.28 -19.26 -26.12
N ASP A 110 16.88 -19.92 -25.04
CA ASP A 110 16.16 -21.19 -25.08
C ASP A 110 14.64 -20.99 -24.91
N GLN A 111 14.22 -20.01 -24.10
CA GLN A 111 12.82 -19.75 -23.80
C GLN A 111 12.15 -18.73 -24.74
N GLY A 112 12.95 -17.95 -25.49
CA GLY A 112 12.46 -16.91 -26.40
C GLY A 112 12.11 -15.60 -25.68
N VAL A 113 11.15 -14.86 -26.26
CA VAL A 113 10.78 -13.51 -25.77
C VAL A 113 10.13 -13.60 -24.39
N GLY A 114 10.67 -12.83 -23.44
CA GLY A 114 10.15 -12.72 -22.10
C GLY A 114 8.98 -11.74 -21.98
N TYR A 115 8.23 -11.83 -20.89
CA TYR A 115 7.11 -10.92 -20.66
C TYR A 115 7.57 -9.45 -20.58
N ALA A 116 8.76 -9.21 -20.02
CA ALA A 116 9.27 -7.86 -19.82
C ALA A 116 9.70 -7.16 -21.13
N ALA A 117 9.74 -7.86 -22.28
CA ALA A 117 9.85 -7.20 -23.59
C ALA A 117 8.76 -6.16 -23.85
N ARG A 118 7.63 -6.26 -23.15
CA ARG A 118 6.55 -5.26 -23.17
C ARG A 118 6.99 -3.92 -22.60
N PHE A 119 7.91 -3.90 -21.64
CA PHE A 119 8.33 -2.66 -20.98
C PHE A 119 8.98 -1.70 -21.99
N ALA A 120 9.69 -2.23 -22.98
CA ALA A 120 10.28 -1.47 -24.09
C ALA A 120 9.25 -0.75 -24.98
N HIS A 121 7.97 -1.13 -24.88
CA HIS A 121 6.89 -0.65 -25.74
C HIS A 121 5.80 0.08 -24.95
N LEU A 122 6.10 0.53 -23.72
CA LEU A 122 5.20 1.28 -22.85
C LEU A 122 5.48 2.80 -22.92
N PRO A 123 4.90 3.55 -23.87
CA PRO A 123 4.99 5.00 -23.87
C PRO A 123 4.32 5.65 -22.66
N ALA A 124 4.70 6.90 -22.39
CA ALA A 124 4.01 7.74 -21.42
C ALA A 124 2.51 7.84 -21.75
N GLY A 125 1.67 7.68 -20.73
CA GLY A 125 0.22 7.64 -20.84
C GLY A 125 -0.37 6.23 -20.72
N ASP A 126 0.39 5.17 -21.00
CA ASP A 126 -0.09 3.79 -20.87
C ASP A 126 -0.36 3.40 -19.42
N THR A 127 -1.13 2.32 -19.24
CA THR A 127 -1.55 1.83 -17.92
C THR A 127 -0.93 0.48 -17.61
N VAL A 128 -0.49 0.33 -16.37
CA VAL A 128 0.04 -0.92 -15.81
C VAL A 128 -0.78 -1.27 -14.58
N ASP A 129 -1.32 -2.47 -14.52
CA ASP A 129 -2.04 -2.94 -13.35
C ASP A 129 -1.16 -3.89 -12.52
N VAL A 130 -1.10 -3.65 -11.21
CA VAL A 130 -0.45 -4.54 -10.26
C VAL A 130 -1.50 -5.19 -9.38
N ARG A 131 -1.57 -6.53 -9.41
CA ARG A 131 -2.38 -7.30 -8.47
C ARG A 131 -1.56 -7.66 -7.26
N THR A 132 -2.12 -7.46 -6.08
CA THR A 132 -1.45 -7.68 -4.80
C THR A 132 -2.00 -8.90 -4.07
N ALA A 133 -1.24 -9.46 -3.12
CA ALA A 133 -1.60 -10.69 -2.41
C ALA A 133 -2.89 -10.57 -1.57
N ASN A 134 -3.25 -9.36 -1.14
CA ASN A 134 -4.54 -9.07 -0.50
C ASN A 134 -5.72 -8.96 -1.49
N GLY A 135 -5.53 -9.30 -2.76
CA GLY A 135 -6.58 -9.33 -3.79
C GLY A 135 -6.90 -7.96 -4.39
N ARG A 136 -6.17 -6.90 -4.03
CA ARG A 136 -6.37 -5.56 -4.61
C ARG A 136 -5.69 -5.44 -5.98
N ARG A 137 -6.14 -4.43 -6.71
CA ARG A 137 -5.51 -3.93 -7.92
C ARG A 137 -5.04 -2.50 -7.63
N VAL A 138 -3.79 -2.21 -7.97
CA VAL A 138 -3.24 -0.85 -8.01
C VAL A 138 -2.93 -0.53 -9.48
N GLU A 139 -3.53 0.54 -10.00
CA GLU A 139 -3.34 0.96 -11.38
C GLU A 139 -2.30 2.09 -11.42
N TYR A 140 -1.37 2.02 -12.36
CA TYR A 140 -0.33 3.00 -12.56
C TYR A 140 -0.40 3.55 -13.98
N ARG A 141 -0.12 4.85 -14.13
CA ARG A 141 0.06 5.50 -15.44
C ARG A 141 1.53 5.75 -15.70
N VAL A 142 2.03 5.28 -16.83
CA VAL A 142 3.40 5.49 -17.28
C VAL A 142 3.63 6.99 -17.46
N THR A 143 4.70 7.51 -16.86
CA THR A 143 5.08 8.91 -16.92
C THR A 143 6.27 9.13 -17.83
N ARG A 144 7.25 8.21 -17.83
CA ARG A 144 8.45 8.29 -18.66
C ARG A 144 9.17 6.95 -18.79
N VAL A 145 10.04 6.85 -19.79
CA VAL A 145 10.94 5.72 -20.03
C VAL A 145 12.39 6.24 -20.04
N VAL A 146 13.31 5.46 -19.49
CA VAL A 146 14.75 5.72 -19.50
C VAL A 146 15.48 4.54 -20.10
N ASP A 147 16.32 4.80 -21.10
CA ASP A 147 17.35 3.87 -21.55
C ASP A 147 18.62 4.16 -20.75
N ALA A 148 19.01 3.25 -19.86
CA ALA A 148 20.12 3.43 -18.94
C ALA A 148 21.27 2.46 -19.23
N GLN A 149 22.48 2.96 -19.44
CA GLN A 149 23.69 2.16 -19.58
C GLN A 149 24.04 1.47 -18.28
N LYS A 150 24.29 0.15 -18.35
CA LYS A 150 24.62 -0.66 -17.17
C LYS A 150 26.01 -0.39 -16.60
N ASP A 151 26.90 0.24 -17.37
CA ASP A 151 28.25 0.58 -16.89
C ASP A 151 28.26 1.72 -15.86
N GLY A 152 27.13 2.40 -15.68
CA GLY A 152 26.93 3.42 -14.65
C GLY A 152 27.63 4.74 -14.92
N THR A 153 27.96 5.05 -16.19
CA THR A 153 28.67 6.28 -16.54
C THR A 153 27.80 7.29 -17.29
N GLY A 154 28.05 8.58 -17.04
CA GLY A 154 27.43 9.68 -17.80
C GLY A 154 25.99 10.01 -17.42
N ALA A 155 25.31 10.71 -18.33
CA ALA A 155 23.93 11.17 -18.14
C ALA A 155 22.90 10.02 -18.24
N ASP A 156 23.28 8.91 -18.87
CA ASP A 156 22.44 7.75 -19.11
C ASP A 156 22.72 6.63 -18.08
N ALA A 157 23.31 6.96 -16.93
CA ALA A 157 23.52 5.98 -15.86
C ALA A 157 22.19 5.53 -15.24
N VAL A 158 22.17 4.31 -14.69
CA VAL A 158 21.00 3.79 -13.95
C VAL A 158 20.68 4.73 -12.78
N PRO A 159 19.44 5.23 -12.65
CA PRO A 159 19.04 6.16 -11.59
C PRO A 159 18.81 5.43 -10.26
N PHE A 160 19.88 4.89 -9.68
CA PHE A 160 19.82 4.07 -8.46
C PHE A 160 19.14 4.79 -7.29
N ASP A 161 19.39 6.09 -7.09
CA ASP A 161 18.75 6.86 -6.00
C ASP A 161 17.23 6.88 -6.12
N GLU A 162 16.69 6.90 -7.34
CA GLU A 162 15.26 6.88 -7.58
C GLU A 162 14.68 5.47 -7.44
N LEU A 163 15.40 4.44 -7.90
CA LEU A 163 15.01 3.03 -7.74
C LEU A 163 15.01 2.61 -6.26
N ASN A 164 15.96 3.09 -5.48
CA ASN A 164 16.15 2.75 -4.06
C ASN A 164 15.31 3.62 -3.11
N ARG A 165 14.52 4.54 -3.63
CA ARG A 165 13.81 5.54 -2.83
C ARG A 165 12.69 4.91 -1.99
N GLN A 166 12.71 5.20 -0.69
CA GLN A 166 11.70 4.70 0.28
C GLN A 166 10.67 5.76 0.72
N THR A 167 10.87 7.02 0.33
CA THR A 167 10.05 8.17 0.78
C THR A 167 9.68 9.07 -0.39
N GLY A 168 8.73 9.99 -0.21
CA GLY A 168 8.18 10.79 -1.32
C GLY A 168 7.11 10.02 -2.10
N PRO A 169 6.57 10.57 -3.20
CA PRO A 169 5.41 10.01 -3.90
C PRO A 169 5.63 8.57 -4.37
N GLU A 170 4.61 7.72 -4.30
CA GLU A 170 4.69 6.36 -4.83
C GLU A 170 5.04 6.36 -6.32
N THR A 171 5.93 5.46 -6.73
CA THR A 171 6.32 5.27 -8.13
C THR A 171 6.52 3.79 -8.39
N LEU A 172 6.03 3.29 -9.52
CA LEU A 172 6.37 1.96 -10.03
C LEU A 172 7.53 2.12 -11.03
N ALA A 173 8.55 1.29 -10.89
CA ALA A 173 9.65 1.16 -11.83
C ALA A 173 9.66 -0.26 -12.41
N LEU A 174 9.43 -0.39 -13.72
CA LEU A 174 9.55 -1.65 -14.45
C LEU A 174 10.89 -1.67 -15.18
N VAL A 175 11.70 -2.70 -14.95
CA VAL A 175 13.07 -2.78 -15.45
C VAL A 175 13.24 -4.02 -16.32
N THR A 176 13.79 -3.84 -17.52
CA THR A 176 14.21 -4.95 -18.39
C THR A 176 15.51 -4.60 -19.11
N CYS A 177 16.10 -5.58 -19.79
CA CYS A 177 17.27 -5.36 -20.64
C CYS A 177 16.91 -4.65 -21.95
N GLY A 178 17.81 -3.82 -22.48
CA GLY A 178 17.63 -3.14 -23.76
C GLY A 178 18.93 -2.70 -24.42
N GLY A 179 18.81 -2.00 -25.54
CA GLY A 179 19.97 -1.64 -26.36
C GLY A 179 20.61 -2.85 -27.06
N PRO A 180 21.86 -2.73 -27.54
CA PRO A 180 22.52 -3.81 -28.25
C PRO A 180 22.94 -4.95 -27.32
N PHE A 181 22.85 -6.19 -27.83
CA PHE A 181 23.47 -7.35 -27.20
C PHE A 181 24.99 -7.26 -27.34
N ILE A 182 25.70 -7.29 -26.21
CA ILE A 182 27.17 -7.17 -26.12
C ILE A 182 27.83 -8.43 -25.52
N GLY A 183 27.05 -9.48 -25.28
CA GLY A 183 27.54 -10.79 -24.86
C GLY A 183 27.68 -10.98 -23.35
N PRO A 184 27.92 -12.22 -22.90
CA PRO A 184 28.10 -12.53 -21.49
C PRO A 184 29.35 -11.85 -20.88
N PRO A 185 29.32 -11.54 -19.57
CA PRO A 185 28.22 -11.79 -18.64
C PRO A 185 27.13 -10.71 -18.67
N LEU A 186 27.36 -9.58 -19.37
CA LEU A 186 26.51 -8.39 -19.26
C LEU A 186 25.19 -8.51 -20.07
N GLY A 187 25.20 -9.34 -21.12
CA GLY A 187 24.07 -9.55 -22.02
C GLY A 187 23.84 -8.31 -22.86
N TYR A 188 22.76 -7.60 -22.57
CA TYR A 188 22.43 -6.33 -23.21
C TYR A 188 23.16 -5.16 -22.54
N ARG A 189 23.58 -4.16 -23.33
CA ARG A 189 24.31 -2.99 -22.82
C ARG A 189 23.49 -2.15 -21.85
N ASP A 190 22.19 -2.02 -22.12
CA ASP A 190 21.33 -1.07 -21.44
C ASP A 190 20.25 -1.79 -20.62
N ASN A 191 19.64 -1.06 -19.70
CA ASN A 191 18.34 -1.35 -19.13
C ASN A 191 17.32 -0.36 -19.67
N ILE A 192 16.12 -0.83 -19.94
CA ILE A 192 14.95 0.03 -20.14
C ILE A 192 14.22 0.10 -18.80
N ILE A 193 13.98 1.31 -18.33
CA ILE A 193 13.31 1.58 -17.05
C ILE A 193 12.08 2.43 -17.31
N VAL A 194 10.90 1.84 -17.11
CA VAL A 194 9.61 2.52 -17.23
C VAL A 194 9.18 2.99 -15.85
N PHE A 195 8.97 4.29 -15.69
CA PHE A 195 8.45 4.88 -14.48
C PHE A 195 6.97 5.20 -14.64
N ALA A 196 6.19 4.91 -13.60
CA ALA A 196 4.75 5.12 -13.57
C ALA A 196 4.27 5.58 -12.18
N THR A 197 3.17 6.32 -12.11
CA THR A 197 2.58 6.81 -10.85
C THR A 197 1.16 6.27 -10.67
N PRO A 198 0.70 6.01 -9.43
CA PRO A 198 -0.66 5.51 -9.20
C PRO A 198 -1.73 6.50 -9.70
N ILE A 199 -2.88 5.97 -10.13
CA ILE A 199 -4.05 6.74 -10.61
C ILE A 199 -5.35 6.43 -9.86
#